data_AF-A0A523DSZ6-F1
#
_entry.id   AF-A0A523DSZ6-F1
#
_cell.length_a   1.000
_cell.length_b   1.000
_cell.length_c   1.000
_cell.angle_alpha   90.00
_cell.angle_beta   90.00
_cell.angle_gamma   90.00
#
_symmetry.space_group_name_H-M   'P 1'
#
loop_
_entity.id
_entity.type
_entity.pdbx_description
1 polymer ?
#
loop_
_entity_poly.entity_id
_entity_poly.type
_entity_poly.pdbx_seq_one_letter_code
_entity_poly.pdbx_strand_id
1 'polypeptide(L)'
;MVEKRKRSRSKPPVTFTSACDQVEALLKGTTRRDMVAACAKPPRFRAALTELANSMRANLFHTSSGQVSLERTIRALDKRTQEDGFHVLIDWDGKAEKFNEETIPVDVALFLMDKPEPQKSKETVIAILLDYYFFYVLALLSLRAWDEGSADKNFDRLTRLLGELHGPDGSGHFFVSNAETLILIATAHFEYDVSAYDRLLAKVGTLNLEHRTRHALAHAAILGSHLRFGFETNYERDIIKMRIDNVPDYPQVLSALATLMEAYTHLREDGTESDARDTIVEGLLNGLSTDPRAFVGTPPSSLEPYADMLSSFHERFSEYRDDLLEAFEEQRPSADTYSPVALYFNFPHNVLKAIVVDALLREEPWPLTLNDLLTGIPRDKASSAARTTLARMLMSYARASPDTIAGRLRPVIVYDPRKGHRDFVNTVRKITE
;
A
#
# COMPACT_ATOMS: atom_id res chain seq x y z
N MET A 1 -53.82 -27.69 20.53
CA MET A 1 -53.04 -26.44 20.37
C MET A 1 -51.65 -26.82 19.89
N VAL A 2 -51.35 -26.62 18.60
CA VAL A 2 -50.03 -26.92 18.03
C VAL A 2 -49.13 -25.70 18.22
N GLU A 3 -48.05 -25.90 18.96
CA GLU A 3 -47.07 -24.91 19.36
C GLU A 3 -46.27 -24.44 18.14
N LYS A 4 -46.50 -23.19 17.70
CA LYS A 4 -45.71 -22.54 16.64
C LYS A 4 -44.31 -22.27 17.17
N ARG A 5 -43.36 -23.18 16.92
CA ARG A 5 -41.92 -22.91 17.00
C ARG A 5 -41.60 -21.71 16.09
N LYS A 6 -41.32 -20.54 16.70
CA LYS A 6 -40.70 -19.41 16.01
C LYS A 6 -39.36 -19.88 15.45
N ARG A 7 -39.31 -20.15 14.14
CA ARG A 7 -38.04 -20.29 13.42
C ARG A 7 -37.30 -18.96 13.57
N SER A 8 -36.24 -18.96 14.38
CA SER A 8 -35.21 -17.93 14.35
C SER A 8 -34.73 -17.84 12.90
N ARG A 9 -35.06 -16.76 12.20
CA ARG A 9 -34.50 -16.47 10.87
C ARG A 9 -33.02 -16.15 11.13
N SER A 10 -32.12 -17.06 10.78
CA SER A 10 -30.70 -16.75 10.74
C SER A 10 -30.50 -15.52 9.85
N LYS A 11 -29.75 -14.53 10.36
CA LYS A 11 -29.42 -13.36 9.55
C LYS A 11 -28.64 -13.82 8.30
N PRO A 12 -28.89 -13.24 7.11
CA PRO A 12 -28.21 -13.65 5.88
C PRO A 12 -26.69 -13.50 6.02
N PRO A 13 -25.88 -14.35 5.36
CA PRO A 13 -24.42 -14.25 5.41
C PRO A 13 -23.93 -12.89 4.91
N VAL A 14 -22.78 -12.42 5.43
CA VAL A 14 -22.14 -11.20 4.96
C VAL A 14 -21.49 -11.49 3.61
N THR A 15 -21.86 -10.73 2.58
CA THR A 15 -21.31 -10.85 1.22
C THR A 15 -20.43 -9.65 0.88
N PHE A 16 -19.64 -9.73 -0.19
CA PHE A 16 -18.83 -8.60 -0.65
C PHE A 16 -19.72 -7.41 -1.05
N THR A 17 -20.78 -7.68 -1.83
CA THR A 17 -21.71 -6.62 -2.28
C THR A 17 -22.36 -5.91 -1.09
N SER A 18 -22.93 -6.67 -0.14
CA SER A 18 -23.61 -6.07 1.02
C SER A 18 -22.65 -5.29 1.94
N ALA A 19 -21.40 -5.73 2.06
CA ALA A 19 -20.38 -5.00 2.80
C ALA A 19 -19.97 -3.69 2.10
N CYS A 20 -19.78 -3.72 0.78
CA CYS A 20 -19.49 -2.52 0.00
C CYS A 20 -20.67 -1.53 0.04
N ASP A 21 -21.91 -2.00 -0.09
CA ASP A 21 -23.11 -1.15 0.02
C ASP A 21 -23.16 -0.43 1.38
N GLN A 22 -22.83 -1.17 2.44
CA GLN A 22 -22.80 -0.63 3.78
C GLN A 22 -21.71 0.44 3.93
N VAL A 23 -20.49 0.19 3.46
CA VAL A 23 -19.39 1.18 3.51
C VAL A 23 -19.69 2.39 2.63
N GLU A 24 -20.23 2.18 1.43
CA GLU A 24 -20.60 3.25 0.50
C GLU A 24 -21.61 4.22 1.11
N ALA A 25 -22.63 3.71 1.82
CA ALA A 25 -23.62 4.53 2.51
C ALA A 25 -23.03 5.36 3.67
N LEU A 26 -21.88 4.95 4.22
CA LEU A 26 -21.18 5.69 5.27
C LEU A 26 -20.23 6.74 4.69
N LEU A 27 -19.53 6.40 3.60
CA LEU A 27 -18.58 7.30 2.96
C LEU A 27 -19.29 8.44 2.22
N LYS A 28 -20.48 8.18 1.67
CA LYS A 28 -21.31 9.19 1.01
C LYS A 28 -22.17 9.97 2.00
N GLY A 29 -22.24 11.30 1.81
CA GLY A 29 -23.10 12.18 2.59
C GLY A 29 -22.50 12.59 3.94
N THR A 30 -23.37 12.89 4.92
CA THR A 30 -22.96 13.55 6.18
C THR A 30 -22.56 12.59 7.30
N THR A 31 -22.76 11.28 7.13
CA THR A 31 -22.63 10.29 8.22
C THR A 31 -21.26 10.31 8.89
N ARG A 32 -20.16 10.37 8.12
CA ARG A 32 -18.81 10.50 8.70
C ARG A 32 -18.64 11.78 9.50
N ARG A 33 -19.16 12.92 9.03
CA ARG A 33 -19.14 14.19 9.76
C ARG A 33 -19.93 14.10 11.07
N ASP A 34 -21.07 13.40 11.07
CA ASP A 34 -21.83 13.13 12.28
C ASP A 34 -21.06 12.25 13.28
N MET A 35 -20.31 11.25 12.81
CA MET A 35 -19.43 10.42 13.65
C MET A 35 -18.29 11.25 14.26
N VAL A 36 -17.62 12.08 13.45
CA VAL A 36 -16.56 12.99 13.93
C VAL A 36 -17.12 13.95 14.97
N ALA A 37 -18.26 14.59 14.70
CA ALA A 37 -18.90 15.50 15.65
C ALA A 37 -19.27 14.79 16.96
N ALA A 38 -19.75 13.55 16.92
CA ALA A 38 -20.04 12.76 18.10
C ALA A 38 -18.79 12.43 18.92
N CYS A 39 -17.71 11.99 18.26
CA CYS A 39 -16.43 11.68 18.91
C CYS A 39 -15.71 12.92 19.44
N ALA A 40 -15.92 14.08 18.82
CA ALA A 40 -15.33 15.36 19.21
C ALA A 40 -16.05 16.06 20.39
N LYS A 41 -17.22 15.56 20.83
CA LYS A 41 -17.99 16.15 21.94
C LYS A 41 -17.21 16.30 23.24
N PRO A 42 -16.37 15.34 23.69
CA PRO A 42 -15.59 15.51 24.90
C PRO A 42 -14.70 16.75 24.82
N PRO A 43 -14.59 17.54 25.90
CA PRO A 43 -13.86 18.80 25.88
C PRO A 43 -12.35 18.59 25.71
N ARG A 44 -11.80 17.53 26.33
CA ARG A 44 -10.38 17.19 26.26
C ARG A 44 -10.09 16.30 25.06
N PHE A 45 -9.00 16.59 24.35
CA PHE A 45 -8.62 15.83 23.17
C PHE A 45 -8.39 14.34 23.47
N ARG A 46 -7.71 14.03 24.57
CA ARG A 46 -7.49 12.65 25.02
C ARG A 46 -8.78 11.85 25.22
N ALA A 47 -9.83 12.51 25.74
CA ALA A 47 -11.13 11.87 25.94
C ALA A 47 -11.83 11.60 24.60
N ALA A 48 -11.70 12.52 23.63
CA ALA A 48 -12.20 12.32 22.27
C ALA A 48 -11.47 11.17 21.55
N LEU A 49 -10.15 11.06 21.71
CA LEU A 49 -9.36 9.92 21.19
C LEU A 49 -9.79 8.59 21.84
N THR A 50 -10.09 8.59 23.14
CA THR A 50 -10.55 7.38 23.83
C THR A 50 -11.91 6.93 23.30
N GLU A 51 -12.84 7.86 23.09
CA GLU A 51 -14.13 7.56 22.47
C GLU A 51 -13.96 6.98 21.06
N LEU A 52 -13.15 7.64 20.22
CA LEU A 52 -12.88 7.18 18.86
C LEU A 52 -12.25 5.77 18.84
N ALA A 53 -11.24 5.54 19.67
CA ALA A 53 -10.59 4.23 19.77
C ALA A 53 -11.57 3.13 20.21
N ASN A 54 -12.44 3.41 21.18
CA ASN A 54 -13.46 2.48 21.62
C ASN A 54 -14.49 2.19 20.50
N SER A 55 -14.91 3.21 19.75
CA SER A 55 -15.79 3.04 18.60
C SER A 55 -15.15 2.19 17.50
N MET A 56 -13.87 2.40 17.20
CA MET A 56 -13.12 1.58 16.22
C MET A 56 -13.00 0.12 16.67
N ARG A 57 -12.63 -0.14 17.94
CA ARG A 57 -12.57 -1.51 18.50
C ARG A 57 -13.90 -2.23 18.40
N ALA A 58 -14.99 -1.55 18.76
CA ALA A 58 -16.34 -2.11 18.71
C ALA A 58 -16.91 -2.15 17.28
N ASN A 59 -16.27 -1.48 16.32
CA ASN A 59 -16.81 -1.19 14.99
C ASN A 59 -18.24 -0.58 15.09
N LEU A 60 -18.43 0.30 16.08
CA LEU A 60 -19.73 0.88 16.46
C LEU A 60 -19.56 2.38 16.72
N PHE A 61 -20.21 3.19 15.91
CA PHE A 61 -20.09 4.65 15.95
C PHE A 61 -21.42 5.30 16.31
N HIS A 62 -21.34 6.30 17.18
CA HIS A 62 -22.47 7.16 17.51
C HIS A 62 -22.59 8.30 16.48
N THR A 63 -23.81 8.65 16.13
CA THR A 63 -24.14 9.77 15.24
C THR A 63 -25.27 10.59 15.87
N SER A 64 -25.61 11.73 15.27
CA SER A 64 -26.76 12.53 15.67
C SER A 64 -28.10 11.79 15.50
N SER A 65 -28.19 10.86 14.55
CA SER A 65 -29.40 10.12 14.19
C SER A 65 -29.50 8.70 14.79
N GLY A 66 -28.46 8.23 15.50
CA GLY A 66 -28.45 6.92 16.13
C GLY A 66 -27.06 6.27 16.15
N GLN A 67 -27.03 4.95 16.06
CA GLN A 67 -25.79 4.16 16.02
C GLN A 67 -25.61 3.49 14.66
N VAL A 68 -24.35 3.45 14.20
CA VAL A 68 -23.91 2.73 13.01
C VAL A 68 -22.98 1.61 13.45
N SER A 69 -23.29 0.36 13.06
CA SER A 69 -22.45 -0.80 13.39
C SER A 69 -21.94 -1.50 12.13
N LEU A 70 -20.63 -1.70 12.07
CA LEU A 70 -19.91 -2.51 11.08
C LEU A 70 -19.40 -3.84 11.68
N GLU A 71 -19.60 -4.06 12.98
CA GLU A 71 -19.05 -5.20 13.75
C GLU A 71 -19.24 -6.55 13.06
N ARG A 72 -20.48 -6.86 12.69
CA ARG A 72 -20.80 -8.14 12.03
C ARG A 72 -20.06 -8.30 10.70
N THR A 73 -20.01 -7.22 9.92
CA THR A 73 -19.41 -7.20 8.59
C THR A 73 -17.90 -7.37 8.69
N ILE A 74 -17.25 -6.55 9.51
CA ILE A 74 -15.79 -6.57 9.69
C ILE A 74 -15.35 -7.90 10.29
N ARG A 75 -15.99 -8.39 11.36
CA ARG A 75 -15.64 -9.68 11.97
C ARG A 75 -15.76 -10.85 10.99
N ALA A 76 -16.76 -10.84 10.11
CA ALA A 76 -16.97 -11.90 9.13
C ALA A 76 -15.96 -11.83 7.96
N LEU A 77 -15.56 -10.64 7.54
CA LEU A 77 -14.55 -10.46 6.49
C LEU A 77 -13.14 -10.75 7.02
N ASP A 78 -12.81 -10.21 8.19
CA ASP A 78 -11.52 -10.38 8.86
C ASP A 78 -11.23 -11.86 9.16
N LYS A 79 -12.19 -12.56 9.76
CA LYS A 79 -12.07 -14.00 10.00
C LYS A 79 -11.73 -14.79 8.73
N ARG A 80 -12.44 -14.53 7.63
CA ARG A 80 -12.20 -15.25 6.37
C ARG A 80 -10.86 -14.87 5.73
N THR A 81 -10.41 -13.64 5.95
CA THR A 81 -9.11 -13.15 5.46
C THR A 81 -7.96 -13.78 6.23
N GLN A 82 -8.11 -13.96 7.54
CA GLN A 82 -7.18 -14.73 8.37
C GLN A 82 -7.16 -16.22 7.98
N GLU A 83 -8.31 -16.80 7.64
CA GLU A 83 -8.39 -18.17 7.08
C GLU A 83 -7.66 -18.28 5.73
N ASP A 84 -7.58 -17.18 4.95
CA ASP A 84 -6.80 -17.10 3.72
C ASP A 84 -5.29 -16.85 3.97
N GLY A 85 -4.90 -16.58 5.22
CA GLY A 85 -3.51 -16.40 5.66
C GLY A 85 -3.06 -14.96 5.89
N PHE A 86 -3.97 -13.97 5.92
CA PHE A 86 -3.64 -12.54 6.01
C PHE A 86 -4.27 -11.84 7.22
N HIS A 87 -3.51 -10.95 7.86
CA HIS A 87 -3.88 -10.17 9.04
C HIS A 87 -3.96 -8.66 8.76
N VAL A 88 -4.92 -8.23 7.93
CA VAL A 88 -4.98 -6.86 7.39
C VAL A 88 -5.10 -5.75 8.43
N LEU A 89 -5.81 -6.00 9.53
CA LEU A 89 -6.20 -4.95 10.47
C LEU A 89 -5.17 -4.69 11.57
N ILE A 90 -4.23 -5.60 11.79
CA ILE A 90 -3.28 -5.59 12.91
C ILE A 90 -1.85 -5.61 12.37
N ASP A 91 -0.95 -4.92 13.06
CA ASP A 91 0.47 -4.83 12.65
C ASP A 91 1.28 -6.02 13.20
N TRP A 92 2.41 -6.32 12.56
CA TRP A 92 3.41 -7.23 13.10
C TRP A 92 4.47 -6.47 13.90
N ASP A 93 4.57 -6.75 15.20
CA ASP A 93 5.67 -6.23 16.02
C ASP A 93 6.91 -7.11 15.81
N GLY A 94 7.80 -6.66 14.92
CA GLY A 94 9.07 -7.33 14.65
C GLY A 94 10.04 -7.40 15.84
N LYS A 95 9.84 -6.60 16.90
CA LYS A 95 10.65 -6.67 18.13
C LYS A 95 10.11 -7.68 19.12
N ALA A 96 8.78 -7.79 19.22
CA ALA A 96 8.11 -8.74 20.10
C ALA A 96 7.82 -10.10 19.42
N GLU A 97 8.06 -10.20 18.11
CA GLU A 97 7.80 -11.38 17.27
C GLU A 97 6.35 -11.88 17.40
N LYS A 98 5.39 -10.94 17.41
CA LYS A 98 3.96 -11.23 17.46
C LYS A 98 3.14 -10.15 16.76
N PHE A 99 1.91 -10.50 16.39
CA PHE A 99 0.93 -9.48 16.00
C PHE A 99 0.52 -8.61 17.19
N ASN A 100 0.24 -7.34 16.91
CA ASN A 100 -0.33 -6.41 17.88
C ASN A 100 -1.73 -6.87 18.32
N GLU A 101 -2.11 -6.47 19.53
CA GLU A 101 -3.44 -6.76 20.09
C GLU A 101 -4.52 -5.82 19.53
N GLU A 102 -4.13 -4.62 19.12
CA GLU A 102 -5.01 -3.57 18.62
C GLU A 102 -4.90 -3.43 17.10
N THR A 103 -5.96 -2.90 16.49
CA THR A 103 -5.92 -2.57 15.06
C THR A 103 -5.03 -1.36 14.82
N ILE A 104 -4.44 -1.27 13.62
CA ILE A 104 -3.51 -0.21 13.25
C ILE A 104 -4.08 1.21 13.49
N PRO A 105 -5.34 1.52 13.12
CA PRO A 105 -5.95 2.83 13.43
C PRO A 105 -6.07 3.11 14.93
N VAL A 106 -6.36 2.08 15.74
CA VAL A 106 -6.46 2.20 17.19
C VAL A 106 -5.08 2.46 17.80
N ASP A 107 -4.05 1.74 17.37
CA ASP A 107 -2.67 1.99 17.79
C ASP A 107 -2.23 3.43 17.52
N VAL A 108 -2.58 3.98 16.35
CA VAL A 108 -2.27 5.39 16.04
C VAL A 108 -3.08 6.36 16.92
N ALA A 109 -4.35 6.08 17.21
CA ALA A 109 -5.14 6.87 18.14
C ALA A 109 -4.55 6.85 19.56
N LEU A 110 -4.08 5.69 20.03
CA LEU A 110 -3.42 5.54 21.34
C LEU A 110 -2.08 6.28 21.37
N PHE A 111 -1.27 6.18 20.31
CA PHE A 111 -0.01 6.91 20.17
C PHE A 111 -0.20 8.43 20.31
N LEU A 112 -1.30 8.97 19.78
CA LEU A 112 -1.61 10.40 19.90
C LEU A 112 -2.02 10.84 21.31
N MET A 113 -2.44 9.91 22.18
CA MET A 113 -2.80 10.27 23.57
C MET A 113 -1.62 10.78 24.38
N ASP A 114 -0.39 10.43 23.97
CA ASP A 114 0.86 10.85 24.60
C ASP A 114 1.52 12.03 23.86
N LYS A 115 0.81 12.65 22.91
CA LYS A 115 1.27 13.83 22.17
C LYS A 115 0.61 15.11 22.68
N PRO A 116 1.20 16.29 22.42
CA PRO A 116 0.56 17.56 22.72
C PRO A 116 -0.85 17.66 22.11
N GLU A 117 -1.75 18.38 22.78
CA GLU A 117 -3.09 18.61 22.24
C GLU A 117 -3.04 19.41 20.92
N PRO A 118 -3.95 19.12 19.97
CA PRO A 118 -4.08 19.88 18.73
C PRO A 118 -4.34 21.36 19.03
N GLN A 119 -3.67 22.23 18.29
CA GLN A 119 -3.74 23.68 18.43
C GLN A 119 -4.66 24.33 17.39
N LYS A 120 -4.87 23.69 16.24
CA LYS A 120 -5.71 24.19 15.15
C LYS A 120 -7.12 23.60 15.19
N SER A 121 -7.24 22.27 15.14
CA SER A 121 -8.52 21.59 14.94
C SER A 121 -8.50 20.15 15.44
N LYS A 122 -9.19 19.93 16.57
CA LYS A 122 -9.45 18.58 17.11
C LYS A 122 -10.26 17.74 16.12
N GLU A 123 -11.24 18.35 15.47
CA GLU A 123 -12.15 17.71 14.53
C GLU A 123 -11.40 17.20 13.30
N THR A 124 -10.41 17.93 12.81
CA THR A 124 -9.57 17.50 11.68
C THR A 124 -8.78 16.25 12.04
N VAL A 125 -8.17 16.21 13.22
CA VAL A 125 -7.40 15.04 13.69
C VAL A 125 -8.31 13.81 13.84
N ILE A 126 -9.49 13.98 14.42
CA ILE A 126 -10.50 12.91 14.55
C ILE A 126 -10.97 12.43 13.16
N ALA A 127 -11.19 13.34 12.21
CA ALA A 127 -11.60 12.99 10.85
C ALA A 127 -10.54 12.17 10.12
N ILE A 128 -9.26 12.56 10.18
CA ILE A 128 -8.16 11.82 9.56
C ILE A 128 -8.05 10.41 10.17
N LEU A 129 -8.14 10.27 11.49
CA LEU A 129 -8.13 8.96 12.16
C LEU A 129 -9.32 8.08 11.76
N LEU A 130 -10.52 8.67 11.70
CA LEU A 130 -11.72 7.93 11.28
C LEU A 130 -11.59 7.43 9.84
N ASP A 131 -11.08 8.27 8.95
CA ASP A 131 -10.82 7.87 7.56
C ASP A 131 -9.71 6.83 7.47
N TYR A 132 -8.71 6.87 8.35
CA TYR A 132 -7.68 5.82 8.42
C TYR A 132 -8.26 4.47 8.86
N TYR A 133 -9.27 4.47 9.73
CA TYR A 133 -10.05 3.26 10.01
C TYR A 133 -10.80 2.77 8.78
N PHE A 134 -11.52 3.64 8.07
CA PHE A 134 -12.24 3.23 6.85
C PHE A 134 -11.29 2.79 5.73
N PHE A 135 -10.09 3.35 5.65
CA PHE A 135 -9.04 2.90 4.75
C PHE A 135 -8.72 1.41 4.98
N TYR A 136 -8.53 0.98 6.23
CA TYR A 136 -8.29 -0.45 6.52
C TYR A 136 -9.53 -1.34 6.34
N VAL A 137 -10.74 -0.79 6.48
CA VAL A 137 -11.96 -1.50 6.08
C VAL A 137 -11.99 -1.74 4.56
N LEU A 138 -11.58 -0.75 3.76
CA LEU A 138 -11.42 -0.93 2.32
C LEU A 138 -10.28 -1.89 2.00
N ALA A 139 -9.16 -1.84 2.74
CA ALA A 139 -8.04 -2.77 2.60
C ALA A 139 -8.50 -4.22 2.80
N LEU A 140 -9.30 -4.46 3.85
CA LEU A 140 -9.90 -5.75 4.10
C LEU A 140 -10.83 -6.18 2.95
N LEU A 141 -11.66 -5.28 2.43
CA LEU A 141 -12.53 -5.57 1.28
C LEU A 141 -11.75 -5.89 0.00
N SER A 142 -10.57 -5.32 -0.21
CA SER A 142 -9.75 -5.58 -1.40
C SER A 142 -9.34 -7.04 -1.54
N LEU A 143 -9.03 -7.72 -0.42
CA LEU A 143 -8.74 -9.17 -0.41
C LEU A 143 -10.00 -10.04 -0.65
N ARG A 144 -11.19 -9.44 -0.57
CA ARG A 144 -12.49 -10.12 -0.79
C ARG A 144 -13.11 -9.81 -2.15
N ALA A 145 -12.41 -9.07 -3.01
CA ALA A 145 -12.92 -8.69 -4.33
C ALA A 145 -13.23 -9.88 -5.26
N TRP A 146 -12.70 -11.08 -4.98
CA TRP A 146 -12.99 -12.30 -5.73
C TRP A 146 -14.15 -13.13 -5.17
N ASP A 147 -14.73 -12.74 -4.03
CA ASP A 147 -15.78 -13.53 -3.37
C ASP A 147 -17.09 -13.58 -4.17
N GLU A 148 -17.37 -12.56 -4.97
CA GLU A 148 -18.68 -12.35 -5.57
C GLU A 148 -18.56 -11.53 -6.87
N GLY A 149 -19.08 -12.04 -7.98
CA GLY A 149 -19.11 -11.31 -9.25
C GLY A 149 -17.74 -11.21 -9.95
N SER A 150 -17.54 -10.13 -10.70
CA SER A 150 -16.28 -9.87 -11.44
C SER A 150 -15.31 -9.12 -10.55
N ALA A 151 -14.11 -9.67 -10.37
CA ALA A 151 -13.05 -9.05 -9.59
C ALA A 151 -12.67 -7.67 -10.16
N ASP A 152 -12.58 -7.52 -11.48
CA ASP A 152 -12.29 -6.22 -12.13
C ASP A 152 -13.33 -5.15 -11.73
N LYS A 153 -14.63 -5.47 -11.86
CA LYS A 153 -15.71 -4.54 -11.45
C LYS A 153 -15.68 -4.20 -9.96
N ASN A 154 -15.21 -5.14 -9.14
CA ASN A 154 -15.07 -4.94 -7.70
C ASN A 154 -13.86 -4.04 -7.38
N PHE A 155 -12.75 -4.17 -8.11
CA PHE A 155 -11.61 -3.24 -8.02
C PHE A 155 -12.00 -1.83 -8.47
N ASP A 156 -12.78 -1.69 -9.54
CA ASP A 156 -13.34 -0.40 -9.95
C ASP A 156 -14.23 0.20 -8.85
N ARG A 157 -15.05 -0.64 -8.22
CA ARG A 157 -15.93 -0.20 -7.11
C ARG A 157 -15.11 0.27 -5.92
N LEU A 158 -14.10 -0.49 -5.51
CA LEU A 158 -13.23 -0.12 -4.39
C LEU A 158 -12.42 1.16 -4.69
N THR A 159 -11.96 1.34 -5.92
CA THR A 159 -11.28 2.58 -6.35
C THR A 159 -12.22 3.78 -6.26
N ARG A 160 -13.51 3.64 -6.64
CA ARG A 160 -14.49 4.70 -6.42
C ARG A 160 -14.71 4.98 -4.92
N LEU A 161 -14.80 3.94 -4.09
CA LEU A 161 -14.94 4.11 -2.63
C LEU A 161 -13.73 4.81 -1.99
N LEU A 162 -12.51 4.55 -2.47
CA LEU A 162 -11.33 5.33 -2.10
C LEU A 162 -11.47 6.80 -2.49
N GLY A 163 -12.02 7.08 -3.67
CA GLY A 163 -12.36 8.45 -4.09
C GLY A 163 -13.34 9.13 -3.14
N GLU A 164 -14.39 8.44 -2.71
CA GLU A 164 -15.33 8.96 -1.69
C GLU A 164 -14.65 9.16 -0.32
N LEU A 165 -13.76 8.26 0.07
CA LEU A 165 -12.99 8.37 1.31
C LEU A 165 -12.16 9.66 1.32
N HIS A 166 -11.45 9.93 0.23
CA HIS A 166 -10.62 11.13 0.02
C HIS A 166 -11.43 12.41 -0.21
N GLY A 167 -12.71 12.29 -0.57
CA GLY A 167 -13.56 13.37 -1.00
C GLY A 167 -13.87 14.42 0.07
N PRO A 168 -14.58 15.51 -0.31
CA PRO A 168 -14.84 16.65 0.57
C PRO A 168 -15.77 16.34 1.76
N ASP A 169 -16.50 15.22 1.72
CA ASP A 169 -17.28 14.71 2.85
C ASP A 169 -16.44 13.93 3.88
N GLY A 170 -15.16 13.68 3.57
CA GLY A 170 -14.16 13.10 4.46
C GLY A 170 -13.21 14.12 5.08
N SER A 171 -12.03 13.65 5.47
CA SER A 171 -10.95 14.47 6.03
C SER A 171 -10.13 15.23 4.97
N GLY A 172 -10.28 14.87 3.68
CA GLY A 172 -9.43 15.36 2.60
C GLY A 172 -8.02 14.75 2.58
N HIS A 173 -7.72 13.78 3.47
CA HIS A 173 -6.44 13.07 3.48
C HIS A 173 -6.42 11.96 2.43
N PHE A 174 -5.36 11.93 1.63
CA PHE A 174 -5.19 10.95 0.56
C PHE A 174 -4.28 9.80 1.03
N PHE A 175 -4.71 8.56 0.82
CA PHE A 175 -3.97 7.36 1.26
C PHE A 175 -3.26 6.66 0.09
N VAL A 176 -4.02 6.01 -0.80
CA VAL A 176 -3.53 5.30 -1.99
C VAL A 176 -4.45 5.61 -3.17
N SER A 177 -3.93 5.63 -4.40
CA SER A 177 -4.72 6.08 -5.55
C SER A 177 -5.77 5.07 -6.03
N ASN A 178 -5.61 3.78 -5.73
CA ASN A 178 -6.45 2.73 -6.30
C ASN A 178 -6.47 1.43 -5.47
N ALA A 179 -7.42 0.54 -5.81
CA ALA A 179 -7.62 -0.74 -5.14
C ALA A 179 -6.42 -1.70 -5.27
N GLU A 180 -5.64 -1.57 -6.34
CA GLU A 180 -4.45 -2.36 -6.60
C GLU A 180 -3.29 -2.01 -5.67
N THR A 181 -3.21 -0.76 -5.21
CA THR A 181 -2.23 -0.38 -4.18
C THR A 181 -2.77 -0.68 -2.79
N LEU A 182 -4.09 -0.62 -2.63
CA LEU A 182 -4.75 -0.96 -1.38
C LEU A 182 -4.50 -2.42 -0.98
N ILE A 183 -4.56 -3.36 -1.93
CA ILE A 183 -4.25 -4.77 -1.67
C ILE A 183 -2.77 -4.99 -1.30
N LEU A 184 -1.85 -4.20 -1.87
CA LEU A 184 -0.44 -4.24 -1.49
C LEU A 184 -0.22 -3.74 -0.06
N ILE A 185 -0.96 -2.71 0.37
CA ILE A 185 -0.93 -2.27 1.78
C ILE A 185 -1.53 -3.32 2.70
N ALA A 186 -2.61 -3.99 2.29
CA ALA A 186 -3.28 -5.02 3.07
C ALA A 186 -2.40 -6.25 3.36
N THR A 187 -1.31 -6.44 2.61
CA THR A 187 -0.41 -7.59 2.74
C THR A 187 1.05 -7.19 3.03
N ALA A 188 1.29 -5.91 3.32
CA ALA A 188 2.61 -5.33 3.49
C ALA A 188 3.28 -5.60 4.86
N HIS A 189 2.89 -6.65 5.57
CA HIS A 189 3.47 -7.07 6.84
C HIS A 189 3.84 -8.54 6.80
N PHE A 190 4.63 -8.99 7.79
CA PHE A 190 4.99 -10.40 7.91
C PHE A 190 3.74 -11.27 8.10
N GLU A 191 3.71 -12.40 7.41
CA GLU A 191 2.69 -13.43 7.55
C GLU A 191 3.33 -14.79 7.78
N TYR A 192 2.73 -15.59 8.66
CA TYR A 192 3.21 -16.94 8.94
C TYR A 192 3.00 -17.88 7.74
N ASP A 193 1.88 -17.75 7.04
CA ASP A 193 1.58 -18.56 5.85
C ASP A 193 2.14 -17.89 4.60
N VAL A 194 3.41 -18.17 4.31
CA VAL A 194 4.08 -17.66 3.10
C VAL A 194 3.36 -18.10 1.81
N SER A 195 2.67 -19.25 1.81
CA SER A 195 1.93 -19.71 0.62
C SER A 195 0.68 -18.87 0.32
N ALA A 196 0.25 -18.01 1.25
CA ALA A 196 -0.82 -17.05 1.01
C ALA A 196 -0.47 -16.05 -0.09
N TYR A 197 0.81 -15.65 -0.18
CA TYR A 197 1.29 -14.74 -1.24
C TYR A 197 1.20 -15.37 -2.63
N ASP A 198 1.46 -16.68 -2.75
CA ASP A 198 1.33 -17.39 -4.03
C ASP A 198 -0.13 -17.49 -4.49
N ARG A 199 -1.04 -17.78 -3.54
CA ARG A 199 -2.49 -17.79 -3.82
C ARG A 199 -2.99 -16.41 -4.23
N LEU A 200 -2.50 -15.36 -3.57
CA LEU A 200 -2.84 -13.99 -3.92
C LEU A 200 -2.29 -13.61 -5.30
N LEU A 201 -1.05 -13.98 -5.60
CA LEU A 201 -0.44 -13.75 -6.91
C LEU A 201 -1.25 -14.42 -8.02
N ALA A 202 -1.69 -15.66 -7.82
CA ALA A 202 -2.57 -16.36 -8.74
C ALA A 202 -3.91 -15.64 -8.93
N LYS A 203 -4.52 -15.10 -7.86
CA LYS A 203 -5.75 -14.29 -7.95
C LYS A 203 -5.52 -13.01 -8.75
N VAL A 204 -4.47 -12.25 -8.48
CA VAL A 204 -4.11 -11.03 -9.22
C VAL A 204 -3.90 -11.35 -10.71
N GLY A 205 -3.30 -12.50 -11.03
CA GLY A 205 -3.13 -12.99 -12.40
C GLY A 205 -4.43 -13.20 -13.18
N THR A 206 -5.59 -13.29 -12.50
CA THR A 206 -6.90 -13.42 -13.16
C THR A 206 -7.56 -12.09 -13.54
N LEU A 207 -7.00 -10.96 -13.08
CA LEU A 207 -7.48 -9.62 -13.44
C LEU A 207 -7.14 -9.30 -14.91
N ASN A 208 -7.90 -8.36 -15.49
CA ASN A 208 -7.59 -7.82 -16.81
C ASN A 208 -6.23 -7.08 -16.82
N LEU A 209 -5.69 -6.83 -18.01
CA LEU A 209 -4.38 -6.21 -18.17
C LEU A 209 -4.30 -4.81 -17.53
N GLU A 210 -5.38 -4.04 -17.52
CA GLU A 210 -5.42 -2.70 -16.93
C GLU A 210 -5.19 -2.74 -15.41
N HIS A 211 -5.94 -3.57 -14.69
CA HIS A 211 -5.76 -3.76 -13.25
C HIS A 211 -4.41 -4.42 -12.93
N ARG A 212 -3.99 -5.43 -13.70
CA ARG A 212 -2.66 -6.04 -13.52
C ARG A 212 -1.54 -5.02 -13.69
N THR A 213 -1.65 -4.12 -14.67
CA THR A 213 -0.65 -3.06 -14.92
C THR A 213 -0.59 -2.06 -13.76
N ARG A 214 -1.75 -1.58 -13.26
CA ARG A 214 -1.80 -0.68 -12.09
C ARG A 214 -1.18 -1.31 -10.85
N HIS A 215 -1.48 -2.58 -10.61
CA HIS A 215 -0.87 -3.37 -9.54
C HIS A 215 0.64 -3.47 -9.73
N ALA A 216 1.10 -3.87 -10.92
CA ALA A 216 2.50 -4.07 -11.22
C ALA A 216 3.33 -2.78 -11.08
N LEU A 217 2.80 -1.63 -11.49
CA LEU A 217 3.45 -0.33 -11.32
C LEU A 217 3.73 -0.01 -9.85
N ALA A 218 2.71 -0.12 -8.99
CA ALA A 218 2.87 0.12 -7.56
C ALA A 218 3.79 -0.93 -6.92
N HIS A 219 3.63 -2.21 -7.29
CA HIS A 219 4.36 -3.31 -6.69
C HIS A 219 5.86 -3.27 -7.02
N ALA A 220 6.21 -2.99 -8.28
CA ALA A 220 7.60 -2.85 -8.71
C ALA A 220 8.31 -1.71 -7.98
N ALA A 221 7.64 -0.58 -7.75
CA ALA A 221 8.19 0.54 -6.96
C ALA A 221 8.32 0.22 -5.47
N ILE A 222 7.34 -0.47 -4.89
CA ILE A 222 7.32 -0.88 -3.48
C ILE A 222 8.43 -1.89 -3.18
N LEU A 223 8.44 -3.03 -3.87
CA LEU A 223 9.47 -4.05 -3.68
C LEU A 223 10.85 -3.55 -4.15
N GLY A 224 10.84 -2.70 -5.18
CA GLY A 224 11.93 -1.81 -5.56
C GLY A 224 12.62 -1.15 -4.37
N SER A 225 11.85 -0.37 -3.62
CA SER A 225 12.34 0.34 -2.44
C SER A 225 12.70 -0.60 -1.29
N HIS A 226 11.85 -1.61 -1.03
CA HIS A 226 12.03 -2.59 0.06
C HIS A 226 13.37 -3.32 -0.06
N LEU A 227 13.61 -3.95 -1.20
CA LEU A 227 14.80 -4.77 -1.40
C LEU A 227 16.07 -3.90 -1.48
N ARG A 228 16.01 -2.70 -2.10
CA ARG A 228 17.15 -1.76 -2.08
C ARG A 228 17.47 -1.30 -0.65
N PHE A 229 16.45 -1.06 0.17
CA PHE A 229 16.63 -0.72 1.58
C PHE A 229 17.26 -1.88 2.36
N GLY A 230 16.68 -3.08 2.24
CA GLY A 230 17.14 -4.29 2.91
C GLY A 230 18.55 -4.68 2.52
N PHE A 231 18.88 -4.62 1.22
CA PHE A 231 20.22 -4.90 0.69
C PHE A 231 21.30 -4.14 1.46
N GLU A 232 21.11 -2.84 1.69
CA GLU A 232 22.09 -2.04 2.41
C GLU A 232 22.01 -2.14 3.92
N THR A 233 20.77 -2.20 4.45
CA THR A 233 20.52 -1.98 5.87
C THR A 233 20.52 -3.28 6.65
N ASN A 234 19.89 -4.32 6.11
CA ASN A 234 19.66 -5.59 6.78
C ASN A 234 20.73 -6.63 6.38
N TYR A 235 21.17 -6.62 5.12
CA TYR A 235 22.05 -7.67 4.57
C TYR A 235 23.48 -7.21 4.32
N GLU A 236 23.85 -5.99 4.71
CA GLU A 236 25.22 -5.45 4.58
C GLU A 236 25.80 -5.57 3.15
N ARG A 237 24.95 -5.43 2.14
CA ARG A 237 25.24 -5.58 0.71
C ARG A 237 25.56 -7.01 0.26
N ASP A 238 25.13 -8.01 1.03
CA ASP A 238 25.18 -9.41 0.65
C ASP A 238 23.90 -9.82 -0.10
N ILE A 239 24.03 -9.95 -1.42
CA ILE A 239 22.89 -10.30 -2.30
C ILE A 239 22.38 -11.72 -2.06
N ILE A 240 23.25 -12.64 -1.64
CA ILE A 240 22.86 -14.03 -1.41
C ILE A 240 22.01 -14.12 -0.15
N LYS A 241 22.40 -13.42 0.93
CA LYS A 241 21.57 -13.32 2.14
C LYS A 241 20.21 -12.69 1.85
N MET A 242 20.18 -11.60 1.08
CA MET A 242 18.92 -10.97 0.68
C MET A 242 18.00 -11.93 -0.09
N ARG A 243 18.53 -12.69 -1.05
CA ARG A 243 17.78 -13.70 -1.81
C ARG A 243 17.15 -14.77 -0.93
N ILE A 244 17.89 -15.25 0.07
CA ILE A 244 17.44 -16.30 1.00
C ILE A 244 16.34 -15.78 1.94
N ASP A 245 16.45 -14.54 2.40
CA ASP A 245 15.51 -13.98 3.39
C ASP A 245 14.22 -13.45 2.75
N ASN A 246 14.27 -13.03 1.47
CA ASN A 246 13.15 -12.44 0.74
C ASN A 246 12.57 -13.39 -0.33
N VAL A 247 12.58 -14.71 -0.07
CA VAL A 247 12.02 -15.73 -0.97
C VAL A 247 10.63 -15.38 -1.52
N PRO A 248 9.64 -14.93 -0.71
CA PRO A 248 8.31 -14.60 -1.23
C PRO A 248 8.28 -13.36 -2.14
N ASP A 249 9.27 -12.46 -2.06
CA ASP A 249 9.25 -11.21 -2.84
C ASP A 249 9.67 -11.43 -4.29
N TYR A 250 10.59 -12.36 -4.56
CA TYR A 250 11.10 -12.56 -5.92
C TYR A 250 10.02 -12.95 -6.94
N PRO A 251 9.11 -13.91 -6.65
CA PRO A 251 7.97 -14.19 -7.52
C PRO A 251 7.05 -12.98 -7.75
N GLN A 252 6.87 -12.14 -6.73
CA GLN A 252 6.04 -10.95 -6.81
C GLN A 252 6.66 -9.89 -7.72
N VAL A 253 7.98 -9.64 -7.59
CA VAL A 253 8.73 -8.76 -8.50
C VAL A 253 8.72 -9.30 -9.93
N LEU A 254 8.94 -10.61 -10.13
CA LEU A 254 8.89 -11.23 -11.45
C LEU A 254 7.52 -11.04 -12.10
N SER A 255 6.43 -11.26 -11.37
CA SER A 255 5.07 -11.06 -11.89
C SER A 255 4.79 -9.61 -12.27
N ALA A 256 5.26 -8.65 -11.47
CA ALA A 256 5.17 -7.23 -11.80
C ALA A 256 5.96 -6.92 -13.08
N LEU A 257 7.22 -7.36 -13.18
CA LEU A 257 8.06 -7.15 -14.36
C LEU A 257 7.48 -7.79 -15.63
N ALA A 258 6.99 -9.02 -15.54
CA ALA A 258 6.36 -9.73 -16.67
C ALA A 258 5.10 -9.01 -17.15
N THR A 259 4.27 -8.52 -16.23
CA THR A 259 3.07 -7.73 -16.55
C THR A 259 3.42 -6.39 -17.19
N LEU A 260 4.43 -5.69 -16.66
CA LEU A 260 4.87 -4.42 -17.25
C LEU A 260 5.49 -4.61 -18.63
N MET A 261 6.21 -5.70 -18.86
CA MET A 261 6.69 -6.05 -20.21
C MET A 261 5.54 -6.40 -21.15
N GLU A 262 4.50 -7.10 -20.69
CA GLU A 262 3.28 -7.33 -21.47
C GLU A 262 2.62 -6.01 -21.90
N ALA A 263 2.45 -5.07 -20.96
CA ALA A 263 1.88 -3.77 -21.24
C ALA A 263 2.78 -2.94 -22.18
N TYR A 264 4.10 -3.02 -22.00
CA TYR A 264 5.07 -2.37 -22.88
C TYR A 264 4.94 -2.88 -24.32
N THR A 265 4.93 -4.21 -24.52
CA THR A 265 4.80 -4.82 -25.86
C THR A 265 3.52 -4.37 -26.55
N HIS A 266 2.37 -4.38 -25.86
CA HIS A 266 1.11 -3.89 -26.45
C HIS A 266 1.21 -2.43 -26.91
N LEU A 267 1.80 -1.54 -26.09
CA LEU A 267 1.97 -0.13 -26.47
C LEU A 267 2.89 0.04 -27.70
N ARG A 268 3.91 -0.80 -27.83
CA ARG A 268 4.82 -0.78 -29.00
C ARG A 268 4.13 -1.28 -30.26
N GLU A 269 3.32 -2.33 -30.16
CA GLU A 269 2.55 -2.87 -31.29
C GLU A 269 1.46 -1.90 -31.75
N ASP A 270 0.81 -1.20 -30.81
CA ASP A 270 -0.22 -0.19 -31.10
C ASP A 270 0.37 1.14 -31.64
N GLY A 271 1.70 1.30 -31.65
CA GLY A 271 2.40 2.47 -32.20
C GLY A 271 2.08 3.80 -31.49
N THR A 272 1.57 3.76 -30.26
CA THR A 272 1.12 4.94 -29.53
C THR A 272 2.18 5.44 -28.56
N GLU A 273 2.80 6.58 -28.85
CA GLU A 273 3.60 7.31 -27.85
C GLU A 273 2.66 7.97 -26.84
N SER A 274 2.88 7.68 -25.55
CA SER A 274 2.05 8.20 -24.47
C SER A 274 2.82 8.25 -23.15
N ASP A 275 2.37 9.11 -22.23
CA ASP A 275 2.86 9.14 -20.83
C ASP A 275 2.75 7.76 -20.13
N ALA A 276 1.90 6.86 -20.65
CA ALA A 276 1.80 5.49 -20.16
C ALA A 276 3.06 4.68 -20.45
N ARG A 277 3.76 4.92 -21.58
CA ARG A 277 5.06 4.31 -21.88
C ARG A 277 6.07 4.68 -20.81
N ASP A 278 6.22 5.97 -20.52
CA ASP A 278 7.19 6.46 -19.53
C ASP A 278 6.91 5.87 -18.14
N THR A 279 5.64 5.76 -17.78
CA THR A 279 5.22 5.15 -16.50
C THR A 279 5.59 3.67 -16.43
N ILE A 280 5.39 2.92 -17.53
CA ILE A 280 5.78 1.49 -17.60
C ILE A 280 7.30 1.33 -17.57
N VAL A 281 8.05 2.16 -18.30
CA VAL A 281 9.51 2.17 -18.30
C VAL A 281 10.06 2.47 -16.91
N GLU A 282 9.50 3.47 -16.22
CA GLU A 282 9.86 3.78 -14.82
C GLU A 282 9.55 2.59 -13.89
N GLY A 283 8.41 1.92 -14.08
CA GLY A 283 8.03 0.72 -13.34
C GLY A 283 9.02 -0.43 -13.52
N LEU A 284 9.39 -0.74 -14.77
CA LEU A 284 10.39 -1.77 -15.10
C LEU A 284 11.74 -1.46 -14.44
N LEU A 285 12.20 -0.22 -14.55
CA LEU A 285 13.43 0.25 -13.92
C LEU A 285 13.39 0.08 -12.40
N ASN A 286 12.28 0.44 -11.74
CA ASN A 286 12.14 0.28 -10.30
C ASN A 286 12.20 -1.19 -9.88
N GLY A 287 11.47 -2.08 -10.55
CA GLY A 287 11.48 -3.51 -10.24
C GLY A 287 12.87 -4.12 -10.43
N LEU A 288 13.54 -3.81 -11.55
CA LEU A 288 14.87 -4.30 -11.87
C LEU A 288 15.95 -3.75 -10.94
N SER A 289 15.79 -2.54 -10.41
CA SER A 289 16.84 -1.87 -9.64
C SER A 289 17.21 -2.53 -8.31
N THR A 290 16.42 -3.51 -7.87
CA THR A 290 16.66 -4.33 -6.68
C THR A 290 17.82 -5.30 -6.89
N ASP A 291 17.64 -6.21 -7.85
CA ASP A 291 18.57 -7.25 -8.25
C ASP A 291 18.38 -7.59 -9.73
N PRO A 292 18.97 -6.80 -10.65
CA PRO A 292 18.77 -7.01 -12.08
C PRO A 292 19.14 -8.43 -12.51
N ARG A 293 20.20 -9.00 -11.92
CA ARG A 293 20.71 -10.32 -12.28
C ARG A 293 19.77 -11.46 -11.90
N ALA A 294 18.87 -11.27 -10.93
CA ALA A 294 17.84 -12.26 -10.64
C ALA A 294 16.84 -12.41 -11.78
N PHE A 295 16.62 -11.34 -12.56
CA PHE A 295 15.57 -11.29 -13.58
C PHE A 295 16.09 -11.25 -15.00
N VAL A 296 17.31 -10.78 -15.28
CA VAL A 296 17.90 -10.78 -16.64
C VAL A 296 19.17 -11.65 -16.73
N GLY A 297 19.60 -12.24 -15.61
CA GLY A 297 20.79 -13.08 -15.52
C GLY A 297 20.48 -14.43 -14.87
N THR A 298 21.26 -14.82 -13.86
CA THR A 298 21.06 -16.06 -13.11
C THR A 298 20.02 -15.89 -11.99
N PRO A 299 18.82 -16.49 -12.14
CA PRO A 299 17.76 -16.38 -11.14
C PRO A 299 18.09 -17.14 -9.85
N PRO A 300 17.59 -16.69 -8.68
CA PRO A 300 17.58 -17.51 -7.46
C PRO A 300 16.61 -18.70 -7.60
N SER A 301 16.81 -19.73 -6.77
CA SER A 301 15.97 -20.94 -6.76
C SER A 301 14.50 -20.66 -6.43
N SER A 302 14.19 -19.55 -5.75
CA SER A 302 12.82 -19.11 -5.50
C SER A 302 12.02 -18.83 -6.77
N LEU A 303 12.69 -18.62 -7.92
CA LEU A 303 12.05 -18.42 -9.22
C LEU A 303 11.90 -19.71 -10.04
N GLU A 304 12.47 -20.85 -9.61
CA GLU A 304 12.33 -22.13 -10.32
C GLU A 304 10.87 -22.54 -10.59
N PRO A 305 9.93 -22.38 -9.63
CA PRO A 305 8.52 -22.69 -9.88
C PRO A 305 7.84 -21.78 -10.91
N TYR A 306 8.48 -20.66 -11.28
CA TYR A 306 7.96 -19.63 -12.18
C TYR A 306 8.76 -19.56 -13.49
N ALA A 307 9.45 -20.64 -13.86
CA ALA A 307 10.33 -20.70 -15.03
C ALA A 307 9.66 -20.26 -16.34
N ASP A 308 8.38 -20.60 -16.55
CA ASP A 308 7.63 -20.19 -17.75
C ASP A 308 7.41 -18.67 -17.80
N MET A 309 7.03 -18.07 -16.66
CA MET A 309 6.87 -16.62 -16.54
C MET A 309 8.20 -15.89 -16.73
N LEU A 310 9.27 -16.42 -16.14
CA LEU A 310 10.62 -15.88 -16.31
C LEU A 310 11.08 -15.96 -17.77
N SER A 311 10.85 -17.07 -18.44
CA SER A 311 11.21 -17.26 -19.85
C SER A 311 10.45 -16.30 -20.76
N SER A 312 9.14 -16.12 -20.53
CA SER A 312 8.33 -15.15 -21.29
C SER A 312 8.77 -13.71 -21.05
N PHE A 313 9.12 -13.36 -19.81
CA PHE A 313 9.72 -12.06 -19.50
C PHE A 313 11.06 -11.87 -20.22
N HIS A 314 11.96 -12.87 -20.19
CA HIS A 314 13.26 -12.82 -20.86
C HIS A 314 13.15 -12.62 -22.36
N GLU A 315 12.24 -13.33 -23.02
CA GLU A 315 12.02 -13.24 -24.46
C GLU A 315 11.65 -11.80 -24.84
N ARG A 316 10.61 -11.23 -24.22
CA ARG A 316 10.16 -9.87 -24.47
C ARG A 316 11.20 -8.82 -24.08
N PHE A 317 11.85 -9.00 -22.93
CA PHE A 317 12.88 -8.06 -22.47
C PHE A 317 14.07 -8.05 -23.44
N SER A 318 14.47 -9.20 -23.97
CA SER A 318 15.57 -9.31 -24.93
C SER A 318 15.22 -8.67 -26.27
N GLU A 319 13.98 -8.82 -26.73
CA GLU A 319 13.48 -8.19 -27.95
C GLU A 319 13.55 -6.66 -27.89
N TYR A 320 13.14 -6.05 -26.76
CA TYR A 320 13.08 -4.60 -26.58
C TYR A 320 14.27 -4.02 -25.80
N ARG A 321 15.34 -4.79 -25.58
CA ARG A 321 16.42 -4.42 -24.64
C ARG A 321 17.05 -3.06 -24.94
N ASP A 322 17.42 -2.81 -26.18
CA ASP A 322 18.13 -1.59 -26.55
C ASP A 322 17.23 -0.35 -26.46
N ASP A 323 15.95 -0.47 -26.86
CA ASP A 323 14.92 0.57 -26.71
C ASP A 323 14.65 0.87 -25.23
N LEU A 324 14.57 -0.16 -24.38
CA LEU A 324 14.41 0.01 -22.93
C LEU A 324 15.63 0.66 -22.28
N LEU A 325 16.85 0.32 -22.70
CA LEU A 325 18.07 0.94 -22.17
C LEU A 325 18.13 2.44 -22.51
N GLU A 326 17.74 2.82 -23.73
CA GLU A 326 17.60 4.22 -24.12
C GLU A 326 16.51 4.92 -23.28
N ALA A 327 15.34 4.31 -23.13
CA ALA A 327 14.25 4.86 -22.34
C ALA A 327 14.59 4.97 -20.84
N PHE A 328 15.38 4.06 -20.29
CA PHE A 328 15.86 4.13 -18.90
C PHE A 328 16.74 5.35 -18.68
N GLU A 329 17.55 5.77 -19.65
CA GLU A 329 18.36 6.98 -19.54
C GLU A 329 17.51 8.24 -19.35
N GLU A 330 16.32 8.29 -19.95
CA GLU A 330 15.35 9.36 -19.72
C GLU A 330 14.81 9.34 -18.28
N GLN A 331 14.83 8.19 -17.59
CA GLN A 331 14.43 8.01 -16.19
C GLN A 331 15.56 8.24 -15.18
N ARG A 332 16.76 8.63 -15.63
CA ARG A 332 17.93 8.82 -14.78
C ARG A 332 17.63 9.80 -13.62
N PRO A 333 17.83 9.38 -12.35
CA PRO A 333 17.66 10.27 -11.21
C PRO A 333 18.57 11.50 -11.28
N SER A 334 18.01 12.67 -10.97
CA SER A 334 18.71 13.96 -10.94
C SER A 334 18.57 14.65 -9.58
N ALA A 335 19.23 15.79 -9.40
CA ALA A 335 19.07 16.61 -8.19
C ALA A 335 17.81 17.47 -8.20
N ASP A 336 17.24 17.72 -9.39
CA ASP A 336 16.18 18.71 -9.62
C ASP A 336 14.78 18.08 -9.73
N THR A 337 14.72 16.78 -10.00
CA THR A 337 13.47 16.02 -10.14
C THR A 337 13.37 14.92 -9.09
N TYR A 338 12.16 14.73 -8.56
CA TYR A 338 11.84 13.60 -7.71
C TYR A 338 12.02 12.29 -8.51
N SER A 339 12.59 11.27 -7.86
CA SER A 339 12.70 9.94 -8.44
C SER A 339 12.37 8.87 -7.39
N PRO A 340 11.48 7.91 -7.69
CA PRO A 340 11.16 6.80 -6.78
C PRO A 340 12.34 5.84 -6.57
N VAL A 341 13.31 5.79 -7.48
CA VAL A 341 14.55 5.01 -7.30
C VAL A 341 15.40 5.57 -6.14
N ALA A 342 15.26 6.86 -5.84
CA ALA A 342 15.93 7.53 -4.72
C ALA A 342 15.18 7.41 -3.39
N LEU A 343 13.98 6.81 -3.38
CA LEU A 343 13.24 6.49 -2.17
C LEU A 343 13.55 5.05 -1.74
N TYR A 344 13.77 4.87 -0.45
CA TYR A 344 14.07 3.60 0.19
C TYR A 344 13.25 3.50 1.45
N PHE A 345 12.60 2.37 1.67
CA PHE A 345 11.89 2.11 2.91
C PHE A 345 11.88 0.62 3.19
N ASN A 346 11.68 0.24 4.46
CA ASN A 346 11.50 -1.16 4.80
C ASN A 346 10.14 -1.64 4.27
N PHE A 347 9.03 -1.36 4.94
CA PHE A 347 7.70 -1.78 4.46
C PHE A 347 6.86 -0.58 4.00
N PRO A 348 5.99 -0.73 2.98
CA PRO A 348 5.15 0.39 2.52
C PRO A 348 4.09 0.80 3.56
N HIS A 349 3.67 -0.11 4.45
CA HIS A 349 2.77 0.26 5.57
C HIS A 349 3.43 1.28 6.50
N ASN A 350 4.76 1.22 6.71
CA ASN A 350 5.48 2.20 7.52
C ASN A 350 5.47 3.58 6.88
N VAL A 351 5.55 3.64 5.55
CA VAL A 351 5.46 4.88 4.79
C VAL A 351 4.05 5.47 4.94
N LEU A 352 3.01 4.66 4.72
CA LEU A 352 1.62 5.12 4.84
C LEU A 352 1.30 5.59 6.28
N LYS A 353 1.70 4.81 7.29
CA LYS A 353 1.53 5.18 8.70
C LYS A 353 2.25 6.49 9.02
N ALA A 354 3.46 6.71 8.49
CA ALA A 354 4.18 7.96 8.67
C ALA A 354 3.51 9.15 7.97
N ILE A 355 2.93 8.96 6.77
CA ILE A 355 2.12 9.98 6.07
C ILE A 355 0.92 10.41 6.94
N VAL A 356 0.21 9.42 7.50
CA VAL A 356 -0.96 9.64 8.36
C VAL A 356 -0.55 10.33 9.67
N VAL A 357 0.46 9.81 10.38
CA VAL A 357 0.95 10.39 11.64
C VAL A 357 1.41 11.83 11.45
N ASP A 358 2.12 12.15 10.38
CA ASP A 358 2.51 13.51 10.10
C ASP A 358 1.31 14.44 9.85
N ALA A 359 0.31 14.00 9.06
CA ALA A 359 -0.91 14.78 8.87
C ALA A 359 -1.66 15.04 10.19
N LEU A 360 -1.67 14.07 11.10
CA LEU A 360 -2.27 14.18 12.42
C LEU A 360 -1.51 15.19 13.31
N LEU A 361 -0.17 15.15 13.29
CA LEU A 361 0.66 16.05 14.09
C LEU A 361 0.69 17.49 13.55
N ARG A 362 0.56 17.68 12.23
CA ARG A 362 0.44 19.01 11.60
C ARG A 362 -0.99 19.55 11.61
N GLU A 363 -1.95 18.69 11.93
CA GLU A 363 -3.40 18.94 11.89
C GLU A 363 -3.86 19.36 10.48
N GLU A 364 -3.29 18.74 9.45
CA GLU A 364 -3.50 19.12 8.06
C GLU A 364 -3.33 17.91 7.12
N PRO A 365 -4.36 17.57 6.34
CA PRO A 365 -4.33 16.41 5.44
C PRO A 365 -3.28 16.57 4.34
N TRP A 366 -2.75 15.45 3.86
CA TRP A 366 -1.92 15.42 2.66
C TRP A 366 -2.80 15.27 1.41
N PRO A 367 -2.59 16.09 0.37
CA PRO A 367 -3.24 15.91 -0.94
C PRO A 367 -2.44 14.96 -1.87
N LEU A 368 -1.51 14.19 -1.31
CA LEU A 368 -0.68 13.22 -2.02
C LEU A 368 -0.95 11.82 -1.49
N THR A 369 -1.06 10.84 -2.38
CA THR A 369 -1.15 9.43 -2.02
C THR A 369 0.24 8.82 -1.89
N LEU A 370 0.33 7.59 -1.35
CA LEU A 370 1.54 6.78 -1.44
C LEU A 370 1.97 6.59 -2.90
N ASN A 371 1.04 6.40 -3.84
CA ASN A 371 1.36 6.24 -5.27
C ASN A 371 2.12 7.43 -5.83
N ASP A 372 1.85 8.66 -5.35
CA ASP A 372 2.59 9.84 -5.78
C ASP A 372 4.08 9.77 -5.39
N LEU A 373 4.44 8.98 -4.37
CA LEU A 373 5.83 8.71 -4.01
C LEU A 373 6.42 7.51 -4.78
N LEU A 374 5.58 6.69 -5.42
CA LEU A 374 6.00 5.53 -6.20
C LEU A 374 6.32 5.85 -7.66
N THR A 375 6.12 7.11 -8.09
CA THR A 375 6.44 7.58 -9.45
C THR A 375 7.07 8.96 -9.47
N GLY A 376 7.96 9.19 -10.43
CA GLY A 376 8.50 10.50 -10.79
C GLY A 376 7.60 11.28 -11.76
N ILE A 377 6.56 10.66 -12.29
CA ILE A 377 5.73 11.18 -13.39
C ILE A 377 4.41 11.76 -12.85
N PRO A 378 3.96 12.93 -13.32
CA PRO A 378 4.66 13.86 -14.21
C PRO A 378 5.88 14.50 -13.53
N ARG A 379 6.89 14.88 -14.32
CA ARG A 379 8.15 15.45 -13.84
C ARG A 379 8.16 16.97 -13.74
N ASP A 380 6.99 17.59 -13.78
CA ASP A 380 6.91 19.03 -13.64
C ASP A 380 7.42 19.49 -12.26
N LYS A 381 7.85 20.76 -12.21
CA LYS A 381 8.49 21.33 -11.03
C LYS A 381 7.59 21.30 -9.79
N ALA A 382 6.28 21.47 -9.94
CA ALA A 382 5.36 21.53 -8.82
C ALA A 382 5.15 20.13 -8.21
N SER A 383 4.85 19.14 -9.05
CA SER A 383 4.69 17.74 -8.62
C SER A 383 5.97 17.20 -7.98
N SER A 384 7.11 17.43 -8.63
CA SER A 384 8.44 17.05 -8.11
C SER A 384 8.74 17.68 -6.74
N ALA A 385 8.45 18.97 -6.56
CA ALA A 385 8.67 19.67 -5.30
C ALA A 385 7.76 19.14 -4.18
N ALA A 386 6.49 18.85 -4.49
CA ALA A 386 5.54 18.31 -3.53
C ALA A 386 5.97 16.92 -3.03
N ARG A 387 6.32 16.01 -3.95
CA ARG A 387 6.83 14.67 -3.62
C ARG A 387 8.13 14.71 -2.83
N THR A 388 9.08 15.56 -3.24
CA THR A 388 10.34 15.76 -2.53
C THR A 388 10.13 16.29 -1.12
N THR A 389 9.17 17.21 -0.93
CA THR A 389 8.82 17.75 0.39
C THR A 389 8.29 16.65 1.30
N LEU A 390 7.34 15.85 0.81
CA LEU A 390 6.80 14.72 1.57
C LEU A 390 7.88 13.68 1.89
N ALA A 391 8.67 13.24 0.90
CA ALA A 391 9.73 12.25 1.11
C ALA A 391 10.78 12.71 2.14
N ARG A 392 11.19 13.98 2.12
CA ARG A 392 12.12 14.55 3.09
C ARG A 392 11.52 14.69 4.49
N MET A 393 10.22 15.02 4.57
CA MET A 393 9.50 15.00 5.84
C MET A 393 9.54 13.58 6.42
N LEU A 394 9.11 12.58 5.65
CA LEU A 394 9.04 11.18 6.10
C LEU A 394 10.41 10.65 6.56
N MET A 395 11.47 11.00 5.83
CA MET A 395 12.85 10.71 6.22
C MET A 395 13.24 11.40 7.54
N SER A 396 12.81 12.65 7.75
CA SER A 396 13.07 13.38 9.00
C SER A 396 12.35 12.74 10.19
N TYR A 397 11.11 12.31 9.99
CA TYR A 397 10.35 11.53 10.96
C TYR A 397 11.06 10.21 11.30
N ALA A 398 11.45 9.43 10.28
CA ALA A 398 12.17 8.17 10.47
C ALA A 398 13.54 8.35 11.17
N ARG A 399 14.19 9.51 11.01
CA ARG A 399 15.42 9.87 11.73
C ARG A 399 15.19 10.24 13.19
N ALA A 400 14.04 10.81 13.52
CA ALA A 400 13.68 11.16 14.90
C ALA A 400 13.31 9.92 15.73
N SER A 401 12.84 8.85 15.08
CA SER A 401 12.51 7.58 15.72
C SER A 401 13.10 6.40 14.93
N PRO A 402 14.44 6.23 14.93
CA PRO A 402 15.09 5.19 14.16
C PRO A 402 14.87 3.81 14.78
N ASP A 403 14.87 2.77 13.95
CA ASP A 403 14.87 1.38 14.41
C ASP A 403 16.28 0.85 14.63
N THR A 404 16.41 -0.12 15.55
CA THR A 404 17.66 -0.84 15.73
C THR A 404 17.68 -2.06 14.81
N ILE A 405 18.46 -2.00 13.75
CA ILE A 405 18.64 -3.08 12.78
C ILE A 405 20.11 -3.50 12.82
N ALA A 406 20.38 -4.79 13.03
CA ALA A 406 21.72 -5.35 13.20
C ALA A 406 22.58 -4.54 14.21
N GLY A 407 21.96 -4.13 15.32
CA GLY A 407 22.63 -3.36 16.38
C GLY A 407 22.93 -1.89 16.06
N ARG A 408 22.42 -1.35 14.94
CA ARG A 408 22.62 0.05 14.53
C ARG A 408 21.28 0.78 14.40
N LEU A 409 21.25 2.06 14.77
CA LEU A 409 20.10 2.91 14.54
C LEU A 409 19.99 3.27 13.06
N ARG A 410 18.85 2.96 12.45
CA ARG A 410 18.59 3.13 11.02
C ARG A 410 17.23 3.81 10.83
N PRO A 411 17.16 4.92 10.06
CA PRO A 411 15.87 5.45 9.64
C PRO A 411 15.24 4.50 8.62
N VAL A 412 14.02 4.03 8.88
CA VAL A 412 13.31 3.06 8.03
C VAL A 412 12.68 3.66 6.77
N ILE A 413 12.83 4.97 6.56
CA ILE A 413 12.48 5.71 5.34
C ILE A 413 13.63 6.65 5.01
N VAL A 414 14.15 6.58 3.79
CA VAL A 414 15.29 7.38 3.31
C VAL A 414 15.00 7.89 1.92
N TYR A 415 15.20 9.18 1.70
CA TYR A 415 15.21 9.78 0.37
C TYR A 415 16.59 10.38 0.08
N ASP A 416 17.33 9.79 -0.87
CA ASP A 416 18.68 10.20 -1.25
C ASP A 416 18.86 10.18 -2.78
N PRO A 417 18.70 11.35 -3.46
CA PRO A 417 18.86 11.46 -4.91
C PRO A 417 20.24 11.04 -5.43
N ARG A 418 21.31 11.32 -4.67
CA ARG A 418 22.67 10.95 -5.09
C ARG A 418 22.85 9.44 -5.04
N LYS A 419 22.25 8.79 -4.05
CA LYS A 419 22.23 7.33 -3.97
C LYS A 419 21.36 6.73 -5.07
N GLY A 420 20.16 7.26 -5.30
CA GLY A 420 19.29 6.82 -6.39
C GLY A 420 20.01 6.85 -7.75
N HIS A 421 20.78 7.91 -8.03
CA HIS A 421 21.60 7.99 -9.23
C HIS A 421 22.67 6.88 -9.33
N ARG A 422 23.35 6.55 -8.22
CA ARG A 422 24.33 5.45 -8.22
C ARG A 422 23.67 4.09 -8.42
N ASP A 423 22.51 3.88 -7.80
CA ASP A 423 21.76 2.64 -7.94
C ASP A 423 21.29 2.48 -9.39
N PHE A 424 20.75 3.55 -10.00
CA PHE A 424 20.43 3.59 -11.43
C PHE A 424 21.60 3.18 -12.32
N VAL A 425 22.77 3.81 -12.15
CA VAL A 425 23.97 3.49 -12.95
C VAL A 425 24.38 2.02 -12.77
N ASN A 426 24.32 1.50 -11.54
CA ASN A 426 24.62 0.11 -11.27
C ASN A 426 23.59 -0.86 -11.89
N THR A 427 22.30 -0.48 -11.89
CA THR A 427 21.22 -1.25 -12.51
C THR A 427 21.43 -1.36 -14.01
N VAL A 428 21.58 -0.23 -14.71
CA VAL A 428 21.81 -0.20 -16.16
C VAL A 428 23.06 -1.01 -16.52
N ARG A 429 24.18 -0.80 -15.80
CA ARG A 429 25.42 -1.58 -16.03
C ARG A 429 25.19 -3.10 -15.92
N LYS A 430 24.49 -3.55 -14.87
CA LYS A 430 24.21 -4.99 -14.65
C LYS A 430 23.24 -5.60 -15.67
N ILE A 431 22.42 -4.78 -16.33
CA ILE A 431 21.56 -5.23 -17.43
C ILE A 431 22.38 -5.36 -18.71
N THR A 432 23.39 -4.50 -18.90
CA THR A 432 24.26 -4.49 -20.09
C THR A 432 25.31 -5.61 -20.08
N GLU A 433 25.91 -5.87 -18.91
CA GLU A 433 26.81 -7.01 -18.63
C GLU A 433 26.11 -8.36 -18.78
#